data_AF-A0A411HRB9-F1
#
_entry.id   AF-A0A411HRB9-F1
#
_cell.length_a   1.000
_cell.length_b   1.000
_cell.length_c   1.000
_cell.angle_alpha   90.00
_cell.angle_beta   90.00
_cell.angle_gamma   90.00
#
_symmetry.space_group_name_H-M   'P 1'
#
loop_
_entity.id
_entity.type
_entity.pdbx_description
1 polymer ?
#
loop_
_entity_poly.entity_id
_entity_poly.type
_entity_poly.pdbx_seq_one_letter_code
_entity_poly.pdbx_strand_id
1 'polypeptide(L)'
;TKVKGIIACRSPAAIYIYRHYRPTFWYIGTTMGPDLYYGDELAIKGVIKEFKNSARAKNIAKRSLLNSADGNVLDQHDQFYRDHKLLLKLFQVLGVMPIQRGEIGKITFSWLSVPTIYAYCFYAVTTVLVVLVGYERLIILTQKSKKFDEYIYSVIFVVFLIPHFWIPYVGWGVAREVCNYKNSWTRFQLGYYKITGKSLVFPHLNALIVIISTGCLILAVAFLLTLSALLEGFTLYHTTAYLHIITMINMNCALWYINCRAIGNASKSVADSFEVDVKQYCGSYIVKHYRILWLNLSEILQKLGNAYARTYSTYSLFMITNITIAVKYHYGNIMVLIYT
;
A
#
# COMPACT_ATOMS: atom_id res chain seq x y z
N THR A 1 49.34 -41.82 -15.95
CA THR A 1 48.22 -41.97 -14.99
C THR A 1 48.16 -40.73 -14.12
N LYS A 2 47.06 -39.97 -14.22
CA LYS A 2 46.60 -38.80 -13.43
C LYS A 2 47.60 -38.03 -12.54
N VAL A 3 47.93 -36.81 -12.97
CA VAL A 3 48.35 -35.70 -12.09
C VAL A 3 47.07 -34.94 -11.68
N LYS A 4 46.75 -34.94 -10.39
CA LYS A 4 45.69 -34.13 -9.77
C LYS A 4 46.27 -32.76 -9.40
N GLY A 5 45.87 -31.71 -10.10
CA GLY A 5 46.02 -30.33 -9.65
C GLY A 5 44.87 -29.96 -8.73
N ILE A 6 45.16 -29.86 -7.43
CA ILE A 6 44.29 -29.20 -6.44
C ILE A 6 44.74 -27.74 -6.41
N ILE A 7 43.95 -26.84 -6.99
CA ILE A 7 44.15 -25.40 -6.78
C ILE A 7 43.30 -24.99 -5.58
N ALA A 8 44.02 -24.60 -4.54
CA ALA A 8 43.48 -23.99 -3.34
C ALA A 8 42.93 -22.59 -3.65
N CYS A 9 41.71 -22.31 -3.17
CA CYS A 9 41.31 -20.96 -2.80
C CYS A 9 40.94 -20.99 -1.31
N ARG A 10 41.93 -20.73 -0.46
CA ARG A 10 41.74 -20.26 0.90
C ARG A 10 41.89 -18.74 0.85
N SER A 11 40.81 -18.01 1.11
CA SER A 11 40.90 -16.80 1.92
C SER A 11 39.56 -16.54 2.62
N PRO A 12 39.57 -16.15 3.90
CA PRO A 12 38.43 -16.22 4.81
C PRO A 12 37.78 -14.86 4.98
N ALA A 13 36.49 -14.75 4.67
CA ALA A 13 35.65 -13.70 5.23
C ALA A 13 34.33 -14.35 5.65
N ALA A 14 34.22 -14.47 6.96
CA ALA A 14 33.19 -15.20 7.65
C ALA A 14 31.78 -14.75 7.26
N ILE A 15 30.98 -15.78 6.98
CA ILE A 15 29.56 -15.86 7.29
C ILE A 15 29.32 -15.28 8.69
N TYR A 16 28.70 -14.10 8.77
CA TYR A 16 27.92 -13.63 9.92
C TYR A 16 27.09 -12.42 9.50
N ILE A 17 25.94 -12.64 8.85
CA ILE A 17 24.85 -11.65 8.85
C ILE A 17 23.52 -12.40 8.97
N TYR A 18 23.19 -12.78 10.20
CA TYR A 18 21.81 -12.84 10.63
C TYR A 18 21.68 -11.94 11.85
N ARG A 19 20.58 -11.17 11.87
CA ARG A 19 20.00 -10.49 13.03
C ARG A 19 20.51 -9.07 13.35
N HIS A 20 20.15 -8.10 12.51
CA HIS A 20 19.50 -6.87 13.00
C HIS A 20 18.88 -6.04 11.87
N TYR A 21 17.63 -5.63 12.09
CA TYR A 21 16.92 -4.59 11.34
C TYR A 21 17.75 -3.30 11.27
N ARG A 22 18.12 -2.85 10.05
CA ARG A 22 18.21 -1.43 9.67
C ARG A 22 18.04 -1.28 8.15
N PRO A 23 17.21 -0.34 7.66
CA PRO A 23 17.14 0.01 6.25
C PRO A 23 18.20 1.08 5.96
N THR A 24 19.31 0.73 5.31
CA THR A 24 20.20 1.73 4.72
C THR A 24 19.70 2.06 3.32
N PHE A 25 19.00 3.19 3.25
CA PHE A 25 18.73 3.97 2.05
C PHE A 25 20.01 4.12 1.21
N TRP A 26 19.98 3.68 -0.04
CA TRP A 26 20.88 4.18 -1.08
C TRP A 26 20.02 4.85 -2.15
N TYR A 27 19.81 6.16 -1.98
CA TYR A 27 19.39 7.05 -3.05
C TYR A 27 20.67 7.54 -3.74
N ILE A 28 20.83 7.21 -5.02
CA ILE A 28 21.67 7.99 -5.93
C ILE A 28 20.73 8.42 -7.05
N GLY A 29 20.30 9.67 -6.99
CA GLY A 29 19.63 10.31 -8.11
C GLY A 29 20.63 10.55 -9.22
N THR A 30 20.28 10.15 -10.43
CA THR A 30 20.77 10.77 -11.67
C THR A 30 19.71 10.55 -12.73
N THR A 31 19.17 11.66 -13.22
CA THR A 31 18.44 11.76 -14.48
C THR A 31 19.37 11.38 -15.63
N MET A 32 19.05 10.35 -16.42
CA MET A 32 19.47 10.21 -17.82
C MET A 32 18.84 8.96 -18.47
N GLY A 33 18.61 9.06 -19.79
CA GLY A 33 17.75 8.18 -20.58
C GLY A 33 18.25 6.73 -20.78
N PRO A 34 17.47 5.92 -21.53
CA PRO A 34 17.59 4.48 -21.53
C PRO A 34 18.57 3.99 -22.60
N ASP A 35 19.80 4.49 -22.65
CA ASP A 35 20.81 3.96 -23.58
C ASP A 35 22.24 4.30 -23.09
N LEU A 36 23.15 3.36 -23.34
CA LEU A 36 24.63 3.45 -23.27
C LEU A 36 25.41 3.05 -22.00
N TYR A 37 26.15 1.94 -22.19
CA TYR A 37 27.45 1.50 -21.67
C TYR A 37 27.66 1.13 -20.18
N TYR A 38 28.12 -0.11 -19.95
CA TYR A 38 29.49 -0.38 -19.49
C TYR A 38 29.97 -1.72 -20.07
N GLY A 39 31.07 -1.64 -20.82
CA GLY A 39 31.72 -2.74 -21.51
C GLY A 39 32.70 -3.51 -20.63
N ASP A 40 32.94 -4.75 -21.06
CA ASP A 40 34.11 -5.60 -20.88
C ASP A 40 35.20 -5.13 -19.90
N GLU A 41 35.15 -5.60 -18.65
CA GLU A 41 36.35 -5.84 -17.85
C GLU A 41 36.08 -6.89 -16.76
N LEU A 42 36.17 -8.17 -17.17
CA LEU A 42 36.51 -9.32 -16.34
C LEU A 42 36.63 -10.51 -17.30
N ALA A 43 37.85 -11.04 -17.43
CA ALA A 43 38.22 -12.13 -18.33
C ALA A 43 37.51 -13.45 -17.95
N ILE A 44 36.22 -13.56 -18.25
CA ILE A 44 35.37 -14.73 -18.05
C ILE A 44 34.60 -15.03 -19.36
N LYS A 45 35.20 -14.76 -20.53
CA LYS A 45 34.50 -14.95 -21.83
C LYS A 45 34.13 -16.42 -22.10
N GLY A 46 34.87 -17.40 -21.56
CA GLY A 46 34.56 -18.83 -21.68
C GLY A 46 33.38 -19.29 -20.80
N VAL A 47 33.44 -19.01 -19.50
CA VAL A 47 32.41 -19.43 -18.52
C VAL A 47 31.09 -18.67 -18.72
N ILE A 48 31.13 -17.41 -19.19
CA ILE A 48 29.92 -16.64 -19.55
C ILE A 48 29.19 -17.26 -20.75
N LYS A 49 29.93 -17.85 -21.72
CA LYS A 49 29.34 -18.48 -22.91
C LYS A 49 28.66 -19.82 -22.56
N GLU A 50 29.26 -20.60 -21.66
CA GLU A 50 28.65 -21.83 -21.14
C GLU A 50 27.41 -21.56 -20.28
N PHE A 51 27.44 -20.53 -19.41
CA PHE A 51 26.28 -20.17 -18.60
C PHE A 51 25.11 -19.62 -19.42
N LYS A 52 25.38 -18.85 -20.50
CA LYS A 52 24.34 -18.43 -21.45
C LYS A 52 23.64 -19.62 -22.14
N ASN A 53 24.35 -20.75 -22.28
CA ASN A 53 23.82 -21.98 -22.86
C ASN A 53 23.25 -22.97 -21.84
N SER A 54 23.29 -22.65 -20.54
CA SER A 54 22.71 -23.47 -19.47
C SER A 54 21.20 -23.66 -19.65
N ALA A 55 20.66 -24.81 -19.21
CA ALA A 55 19.23 -25.07 -19.24
C ALA A 55 18.42 -23.97 -18.53
N ARG A 56 18.95 -23.40 -17.45
CA ARG A 56 18.35 -22.27 -16.73
C ARG A 56 18.28 -21.00 -17.59
N ALA A 57 19.37 -20.63 -18.27
CA ALA A 57 19.39 -19.46 -19.15
C ALA A 57 18.45 -19.62 -20.35
N LYS A 58 18.39 -20.82 -20.95
CA LYS A 58 17.41 -21.14 -22.02
C LYS A 58 15.97 -21.05 -21.53
N ASN A 59 15.68 -21.52 -20.32
CA ASN A 59 14.35 -21.41 -19.73
C ASN A 59 13.95 -19.96 -19.42
N ILE A 60 14.90 -19.12 -18.99
CA ILE A 60 14.67 -17.68 -18.80
C ILE A 60 14.41 -17.02 -20.17
N ALA A 61 15.22 -17.33 -21.18
CA ALA A 61 15.05 -16.80 -22.54
C ALA A 61 13.70 -17.20 -23.17
N LYS A 62 13.27 -18.46 -22.98
CA LYS A 62 11.96 -18.93 -23.45
C LYS A 62 10.82 -18.17 -22.77
N ARG A 63 10.91 -17.92 -21.46
CA ARG A 63 9.90 -17.16 -20.70
C ARG A 63 9.95 -15.66 -20.99
N SER A 64 11.12 -15.10 -21.32
CA SER A 64 11.23 -13.68 -21.68
C SER A 64 10.49 -13.33 -22.97
N LEU A 65 10.24 -14.32 -23.85
CA LEU A 65 9.42 -14.17 -25.05
C LEU A 65 7.93 -13.93 -24.75
N LEU A 66 7.46 -14.18 -23.53
CA LEU A 66 6.08 -13.84 -23.16
C LEU A 66 5.85 -12.34 -23.35
N ASN A 67 4.79 -11.98 -24.06
CA ASN A 67 4.52 -10.59 -24.39
C ASN A 67 4.09 -9.82 -23.13
N SER A 68 4.92 -8.87 -22.68
CA SER A 68 4.58 -8.00 -21.55
C SER A 68 3.48 -6.97 -21.87
N ALA A 69 3.10 -6.84 -23.15
CA ALA A 69 2.02 -5.96 -23.61
C ALA A 69 0.68 -6.70 -23.76
N ASP A 70 0.66 -8.04 -23.69
CA ASP A 70 -0.57 -8.82 -23.78
C ASP A 70 -1.31 -8.81 -22.43
N GLY A 71 -2.52 -8.22 -22.43
CA GLY A 71 -3.37 -8.10 -21.25
C GLY A 71 -3.80 -9.44 -20.65
N ASN A 72 -3.93 -10.50 -21.47
CA ASN A 72 -4.34 -11.82 -20.98
C ASN A 72 -3.21 -12.50 -20.19
N VAL A 73 -1.97 -12.40 -20.67
CA VAL A 73 -0.79 -12.92 -19.96
C VAL A 73 -0.58 -12.19 -18.64
N LEU A 74 -0.83 -10.88 -18.63
CA LEU A 74 -0.78 -10.06 -17.42
C LEU A 74 -1.86 -10.48 -16.41
N ASP A 75 -3.11 -10.64 -16.83
CA ASP A 75 -4.23 -11.03 -15.95
C ASP A 75 -4.05 -12.41 -15.32
N GLN A 76 -3.51 -13.39 -16.08
CA GLN A 76 -3.27 -14.74 -15.57
C GLN A 76 -2.29 -14.77 -14.38
N HIS A 77 -1.32 -13.85 -14.35
CA HIS A 77 -0.31 -13.77 -13.29
C HIS A 77 -0.60 -12.67 -12.25
N ASP A 78 -1.72 -11.95 -12.36
CA ASP A 78 -2.11 -10.86 -11.46
C ASP A 78 -2.78 -11.37 -10.17
N GLN A 79 -2.03 -12.13 -9.36
CA GLN A 79 -2.54 -12.58 -8.05
C GLN A 79 -2.79 -11.41 -7.09
N PHE A 80 -2.01 -10.33 -7.20
CA PHE A 80 -2.15 -9.17 -6.33
C PHE A 80 -3.52 -8.49 -6.50
N TYR A 81 -3.97 -8.30 -7.74
CA TYR A 81 -5.29 -7.74 -8.03
C TYR A 81 -6.42 -8.65 -7.55
N ARG A 82 -6.30 -9.97 -7.75
CA ARG A 82 -7.32 -10.94 -7.33
C ARG A 82 -7.57 -10.89 -5.83
N ASP A 83 -6.50 -10.81 -5.04
CA ASP A 83 -6.59 -10.70 -3.58
C ASP A 83 -7.14 -9.33 -3.14
N HIS A 84 -6.82 -8.25 -3.85
CA HIS A 84 -7.29 -6.90 -3.53
C HIS A 84 -8.68 -6.55 -4.07
N LYS A 85 -9.31 -7.43 -4.85
CA LYS A 85 -10.57 -7.14 -5.55
C LYS A 85 -11.69 -6.74 -4.60
N LEU A 86 -11.82 -7.44 -3.46
CA LEU A 86 -12.84 -7.17 -2.46
C LEU A 86 -12.67 -5.76 -1.87
N LEU A 87 -11.45 -5.45 -1.43
CA LEU A 87 -11.12 -4.15 -0.85
C LEU A 87 -11.33 -3.01 -1.85
N LEU A 88 -10.94 -3.21 -3.11
CA LEU A 88 -11.18 -2.24 -4.18
C LEU A 88 -12.67 -1.98 -4.41
N LYS A 89 -13.50 -3.03 -4.37
CA LYS A 89 -14.96 -2.88 -4.50
C LYS A 89 -15.57 -2.13 -3.33
N LEU A 90 -15.08 -2.36 -2.10
CA LEU A 90 -15.51 -1.59 -0.93
C LEU A 90 -15.18 -0.10 -1.07
N PHE A 91 -13.97 0.25 -1.53
CA PHE A 91 -13.62 1.66 -1.78
C PHE A 91 -14.45 2.32 -2.90
N GLN A 92 -14.88 1.55 -3.91
CA GLN A 92 -15.81 2.03 -4.93
C GLN A 92 -17.20 2.29 -4.35
N VAL A 93 -17.74 1.35 -3.56
CA VAL A 93 -19.07 1.48 -2.93
C VAL A 93 -19.11 2.67 -1.98
N LEU A 94 -18.03 2.90 -1.22
CA LEU A 94 -17.87 4.05 -0.34
C LEU A 94 -17.60 5.38 -1.08
N GLY A 95 -17.48 5.40 -2.41
CA GLY A 95 -17.23 6.62 -3.19
C GLY A 95 -15.84 7.25 -2.96
N VAL A 96 -14.96 6.59 -2.21
CA VAL A 96 -13.63 7.11 -1.84
C VAL A 96 -12.66 7.01 -3.01
N MET A 97 -12.76 5.94 -3.81
CA MET A 97 -11.79 5.68 -4.87
C MET A 97 -12.44 5.15 -6.16
N PRO A 98 -12.75 6.03 -7.12
CA PRO A 98 -13.39 5.66 -8.37
C PRO A 98 -12.37 5.08 -9.37
N ILE A 99 -12.02 3.81 -9.23
CA ILE A 99 -11.12 3.12 -10.18
C ILE A 99 -11.94 2.30 -11.17
N GLN A 100 -11.53 2.23 -12.44
CA GLN A 100 -12.09 1.30 -13.42
C GLN A 100 -11.02 0.32 -13.94
N ARG A 101 -11.45 -0.88 -14.34
CA ARG A 101 -10.64 -1.76 -15.18
C ARG A 101 -10.99 -1.46 -16.64
N GLY A 102 -10.11 -0.75 -17.34
CA GLY A 102 -10.35 -0.32 -18.73
C GLY A 102 -10.16 -1.46 -19.72
N GLU A 103 -8.96 -2.05 -19.74
CA GLU A 103 -8.59 -3.21 -20.56
C GLU A 103 -8.23 -4.40 -19.66
N ILE A 104 -8.31 -5.62 -20.19
CA ILE A 104 -7.85 -6.82 -19.48
C ILE A 104 -6.39 -6.62 -19.06
N GLY A 105 -6.09 -6.79 -17.77
CA GLY A 105 -4.74 -6.58 -17.20
C GLY A 105 -4.34 -5.12 -16.95
N LYS A 106 -5.21 -4.11 -17.21
CA LYS A 106 -4.91 -2.70 -16.91
C LYS A 106 -6.02 -2.01 -16.10
N ILE A 107 -5.58 -1.29 -15.09
CA ILE A 107 -6.40 -0.45 -14.22
C ILE A 107 -6.25 1.01 -14.66
N THR A 108 -7.35 1.69 -14.91
CA THR A 108 -7.39 3.05 -15.46
C THR A 108 -8.34 3.94 -14.67
N PHE A 109 -8.03 5.23 -14.67
CA PHE A 109 -8.88 6.26 -14.06
C PHE A 109 -9.33 7.26 -15.12
N SER A 110 -10.63 7.55 -15.16
CA SER A 110 -11.21 8.62 -15.97
C SER A 110 -12.23 9.40 -15.16
N TRP A 111 -12.20 10.72 -15.29
CA TRP A 111 -13.11 11.64 -14.61
C TRP A 111 -14.58 11.47 -15.06
N LEU A 112 -14.79 10.96 -16.27
CA LEU A 112 -16.12 10.73 -16.87
C LEU A 112 -16.56 9.25 -16.80
N SER A 113 -15.89 8.43 -15.99
CA SER A 113 -16.27 7.02 -15.85
C SER A 113 -17.48 6.81 -14.95
N VAL A 114 -18.23 5.73 -15.16
CA VAL A 114 -19.39 5.33 -14.33
C VAL A 114 -19.04 5.30 -12.83
N PRO A 115 -17.90 4.73 -12.39
CA PRO A 115 -17.50 4.78 -10.99
C PRO A 115 -17.27 6.20 -10.45
N THR A 116 -16.76 7.11 -11.28
CA THR A 116 -16.53 8.51 -10.87
C THR A 116 -17.84 9.28 -10.75
N ILE A 117 -18.78 9.06 -11.67
CA ILE A 117 -20.12 9.66 -11.59
C ILE A 117 -20.85 9.19 -10.33
N TYR A 118 -20.81 7.88 -10.04
CA TYR A 118 -21.33 7.34 -8.78
C TYR A 118 -20.66 8.00 -7.56
N ALA A 119 -19.32 8.13 -7.57
CA ALA A 119 -18.59 8.77 -6.49
C ALA A 119 -18.99 10.23 -6.29
N TYR A 120 -19.21 11.00 -7.37
CA TYR A 120 -19.71 12.38 -7.30
C TYR A 120 -21.10 12.45 -6.67
N CYS A 121 -22.04 11.62 -7.14
CA CYS A 121 -23.40 11.59 -6.59
C CYS A 121 -23.40 11.19 -5.11
N PHE A 122 -22.65 10.14 -4.76
CA PHE A 122 -22.52 9.66 -3.38
C PHE A 122 -21.87 10.73 -2.48
N TYR A 123 -20.82 11.39 -2.96
CA TYR A 123 -20.17 12.49 -2.25
C TYR A 123 -21.10 13.68 -2.05
N ALA A 124 -21.91 14.05 -3.05
CA ALA A 124 -22.87 15.15 -2.92
C ALA A 124 -23.91 14.84 -1.82
N VAL A 125 -24.50 13.64 -1.83
CA VAL A 125 -25.48 13.22 -0.81
C VAL A 125 -24.86 13.18 0.58
N THR A 126 -23.68 12.57 0.72
CA THR A 126 -22.97 12.50 2.01
C THR A 126 -22.50 13.87 2.50
N THR A 127 -22.16 14.80 1.61
CA THR A 127 -21.82 16.18 1.97
C THR A 127 -23.01 16.93 2.55
N VAL A 128 -24.21 16.79 1.95
CA VAL A 128 -25.44 17.38 2.52
C VAL A 128 -25.68 16.85 3.92
N LEU A 129 -25.56 15.53 4.13
CA LEU A 129 -25.69 14.92 5.46
C LEU A 129 -24.66 15.47 6.44
N VAL A 130 -23.37 15.53 6.05
CA VAL A 130 -22.29 16.05 6.90
C VAL A 130 -22.51 17.50 7.28
N VAL A 131 -22.98 18.36 6.37
CA VAL A 131 -23.27 19.77 6.65
C VAL A 131 -24.46 19.92 7.59
N LEU A 132 -25.53 19.15 7.39
CA LEU A 132 -26.70 19.17 8.29
C LEU A 132 -26.31 18.73 9.71
N VAL A 133 -25.58 17.61 9.84
CA VAL A 133 -25.08 17.14 11.14
C VAL A 133 -24.13 18.17 11.75
N GLY A 134 -23.24 18.77 10.95
CA GLY A 134 -22.32 19.81 11.42
C GLY A 134 -23.05 21.05 11.95
N TYR A 135 -24.11 21.50 11.26
CA TYR A 135 -24.91 22.65 11.66
C TYR A 135 -25.61 22.42 13.00
N GLU A 136 -26.26 21.27 13.17
CA GLU A 136 -26.90 20.91 14.44
C GLU A 136 -25.90 20.83 15.59
N ARG A 137 -24.70 20.27 15.34
CA ARG A 137 -23.63 20.22 16.35
C ARG A 137 -23.12 21.61 16.72
N LEU A 138 -22.98 22.53 15.76
CA LEU A 138 -22.59 23.91 16.03
C LEU A 138 -23.64 24.67 16.85
N ILE A 139 -24.93 24.42 16.62
CA ILE A 139 -26.01 25.01 17.43
C ILE A 139 -25.95 24.50 18.87
N ILE A 140 -25.79 23.19 19.06
CA ILE A 140 -25.68 22.58 20.39
C ILE A 140 -24.48 23.14 21.15
N LEU A 141 -23.33 23.29 20.48
CA LEU A 141 -22.12 23.94 21.02
C LEU A 141 -22.37 25.38 21.47
N THR A 142 -23.17 26.13 20.71
CA THR A 142 -23.36 27.58 20.94
C THR A 142 -24.44 27.85 21.99
N GLN A 143 -25.46 26.98 22.13
CA GLN A 143 -26.65 27.27 22.95
C GLN A 143 -26.83 26.42 24.21
N LYS A 144 -26.23 25.21 24.31
CA LYS A 144 -26.61 24.23 25.35
C LYS A 144 -25.50 23.73 26.29
N SER A 145 -24.21 23.89 25.99
CA SER A 145 -23.18 23.22 26.80
C SER A 145 -22.90 23.93 28.12
N LYS A 146 -23.51 23.46 29.22
CA LYS A 146 -23.16 23.89 30.59
C LYS A 146 -22.14 22.96 31.28
N LYS A 147 -21.95 21.73 30.79
CA LYS A 147 -20.93 20.78 31.30
C LYS A 147 -19.71 20.76 30.37
N PHE A 148 -18.52 20.85 30.97
CA PHE A 148 -17.24 20.96 30.26
C PHE A 148 -16.94 19.74 29.36
N ASP A 149 -17.31 18.53 29.80
CA ASP A 149 -17.06 17.31 29.03
C ASP A 149 -17.91 17.22 27.73
N GLU A 150 -19.19 17.61 27.77
CA GLU A 150 -20.07 17.65 26.59
C GLU A 150 -19.57 18.63 25.51
N TYR A 151 -18.99 19.75 25.94
CA TYR A 151 -18.37 20.72 25.03
C TYR A 151 -17.20 20.11 24.27
N ILE A 152 -16.30 19.39 24.97
CA ILE A 152 -15.13 18.76 24.36
C ILE A 152 -15.54 17.73 23.32
N TYR A 153 -16.46 16.82 23.66
CA TYR A 153 -16.93 15.84 22.69
C TYR A 153 -17.53 16.50 21.46
N SER A 154 -18.30 17.57 21.65
CA SER A 154 -18.90 18.30 20.53
C SER A 154 -17.85 18.94 19.62
N VAL A 155 -16.76 19.50 20.16
CA VAL A 155 -15.62 20.01 19.37
C VAL A 155 -14.93 18.89 18.60
N ILE A 156 -14.63 17.76 19.26
CA ILE A 156 -14.01 16.59 18.63
C ILE A 156 -14.88 16.07 17.48
N PHE A 157 -16.20 15.99 17.66
CA PHE A 157 -17.12 15.56 16.61
C PHE A 157 -17.13 16.49 15.40
N VAL A 158 -17.08 17.81 15.61
CA VAL A 158 -16.94 18.77 14.51
C VAL A 158 -15.63 18.57 13.77
N VAL A 159 -14.52 18.36 14.49
CA VAL A 159 -13.21 18.06 13.87
C VAL A 159 -13.26 16.76 13.06
N PHE A 160 -13.96 15.72 13.55
CA PHE A 160 -14.15 14.46 12.81
C PHE A 160 -14.98 14.59 11.52
N LEU A 161 -15.69 15.70 11.29
CA LEU A 161 -16.37 15.95 10.00
C LEU A 161 -15.40 16.45 8.93
N ILE A 162 -14.27 17.06 9.31
CA ILE A 162 -13.30 17.67 8.37
C ILE A 162 -12.74 16.67 7.33
N PRO A 163 -12.36 15.42 7.69
CA PRO A 163 -11.83 14.45 6.72
C PRO A 163 -12.77 14.16 5.54
N HIS A 164 -14.08 14.36 5.70
CA HIS A 164 -15.04 14.22 4.60
C HIS A 164 -14.70 15.15 3.43
N PHE A 165 -14.34 16.39 3.72
CA PHE A 165 -14.01 17.39 2.69
C PHE A 165 -12.67 17.13 2.01
N TRP A 166 -11.82 16.26 2.56
CA TRP A 166 -10.55 15.90 1.95
C TRP A 166 -10.69 14.80 0.90
N ILE A 167 -11.82 14.10 0.82
CA ILE A 167 -12.04 12.97 -0.10
C ILE A 167 -11.74 13.36 -1.57
N PRO A 168 -12.22 14.49 -2.12
CA PRO A 168 -11.91 14.86 -3.50
C PRO A 168 -10.43 15.16 -3.72
N TYR A 169 -9.78 15.81 -2.76
CA TYR A 169 -8.38 16.23 -2.86
C TYR A 169 -7.40 15.06 -2.72
N VAL A 170 -7.69 14.19 -1.76
CA VAL A 170 -6.80 13.10 -1.33
C VAL A 170 -7.15 11.78 -1.99
N GLY A 171 -8.43 11.47 -2.17
CA GLY A 171 -8.89 10.23 -2.80
C GLY A 171 -8.84 10.33 -4.32
N TRP A 172 -9.60 11.27 -4.90
CA TRP A 172 -9.71 11.37 -6.36
C TRP A 172 -8.48 12.01 -6.99
N GLY A 173 -7.89 13.02 -6.33
CA GLY A 173 -6.68 13.70 -6.79
C GLY A 173 -5.41 12.85 -6.86
N VAL A 174 -5.47 11.60 -6.38
CA VAL A 174 -4.36 10.62 -6.35
C VAL A 174 -4.71 9.34 -7.13
N ALA A 175 -5.93 9.26 -7.68
CA ALA A 175 -6.44 8.03 -8.30
C ALA A 175 -5.58 7.55 -9.48
N ARG A 176 -4.95 8.46 -10.24
CA ARG A 176 -4.06 8.12 -11.36
C ARG A 176 -2.79 7.43 -10.88
N GLU A 177 -2.18 7.97 -9.82
CA GLU A 177 -0.96 7.47 -9.20
C GLU A 177 -1.19 6.07 -8.62
N VAL A 178 -2.34 5.83 -7.98
CA VAL A 178 -2.68 4.50 -7.47
C VAL A 178 -2.94 3.51 -8.62
N CYS A 179 -3.56 3.93 -9.72
CA CYS A 179 -3.71 3.08 -10.91
C CYS A 179 -2.33 2.67 -11.47
N ASN A 180 -1.40 3.63 -11.58
CA ASN A 180 -0.04 3.38 -12.03
C ASN A 180 0.72 2.44 -11.08
N TYR A 181 0.53 2.60 -9.77
CA TYR A 181 1.06 1.69 -8.75
C TYR A 181 0.53 0.27 -8.94
N LYS A 182 -0.79 0.09 -9.07
CA LYS A 182 -1.39 -1.24 -9.24
C LYS A 182 -0.99 -1.90 -10.57
N ASN A 183 -0.90 -1.15 -11.67
CA ASN A 183 -0.41 -1.67 -12.94
C ASN A 183 1.07 -2.08 -12.89
N SER A 184 1.87 -1.43 -12.03
CA SER A 184 3.29 -1.79 -11.84
C SER A 184 3.43 -3.16 -11.18
N TRP A 185 2.51 -3.54 -10.28
CA TRP A 185 2.48 -4.88 -9.69
C TRP A 185 2.29 -5.97 -10.72
N THR A 186 1.35 -5.81 -11.65
CA THR A 186 1.09 -6.81 -12.70
C THR A 186 2.34 -7.04 -13.56
N ARG A 187 3.05 -5.97 -13.92
CA ARG A 187 4.33 -6.06 -14.66
C ARG A 187 5.42 -6.74 -13.84
N PHE A 188 5.49 -6.47 -12.55
CA PHE A 188 6.46 -7.10 -11.66
C PHE A 188 6.19 -8.59 -11.45
N GLN A 189 4.93 -9.00 -11.29
CA GLN A 189 4.57 -10.42 -11.16
C GLN A 189 4.94 -11.21 -12.42
N LEU A 190 4.73 -10.62 -13.59
CA LEU A 190 5.20 -11.22 -14.85
C LEU A 190 6.73 -11.27 -14.92
N GLY A 191 7.43 -10.19 -14.53
CA GLY A 191 8.89 -10.15 -14.47
C GLY A 191 9.47 -11.20 -13.51
N TYR A 192 8.84 -11.37 -12.35
CA TYR A 192 9.16 -12.40 -11.38
C TYR A 192 9.04 -13.80 -11.99
N TYR A 193 7.90 -14.10 -12.63
CA TYR A 193 7.68 -15.38 -13.30
C TYR A 193 8.70 -15.65 -14.42
N LYS A 194 9.06 -14.62 -15.20
CA LYS A 194 10.06 -14.70 -16.28
C LYS A 194 11.45 -15.10 -15.78
N ILE A 195 11.83 -14.64 -14.59
CA ILE A 195 13.15 -14.92 -14.00
C ILE A 195 13.11 -16.23 -13.20
N THR A 196 12.25 -16.30 -12.17
CA THR A 196 12.28 -17.41 -11.18
C THR A 196 11.61 -18.68 -11.70
N GLY A 197 10.56 -18.54 -12.50
CA GLY A 197 9.76 -19.63 -13.08
C GLY A 197 8.62 -20.05 -12.19
N LYS A 198 8.44 -19.32 -11.09
CA LYS A 198 7.40 -19.51 -10.10
C LYS A 198 6.48 -18.29 -10.15
N SER A 199 5.18 -18.51 -10.02
CA SER A 199 4.23 -17.41 -9.83
C SER A 199 4.41 -16.81 -8.44
N LEU A 200 4.30 -15.49 -8.31
CA LEU A 200 4.42 -14.81 -7.03
C LEU A 200 3.13 -14.96 -6.23
N VAL A 201 3.11 -15.94 -5.33
CA VAL A 201 1.96 -16.21 -4.45
C VAL A 201 2.06 -15.41 -3.16
N PHE A 202 0.95 -14.82 -2.74
CA PHE A 202 0.83 -14.15 -1.45
C PHE A 202 0.08 -15.05 -0.46
N PRO A 203 0.77 -15.91 0.31
CA PRO A 203 0.10 -16.77 1.28
C PRO A 203 -0.61 -15.92 2.32
N HIS A 204 -1.86 -16.28 2.63
CA HIS A 204 -2.73 -15.65 3.64
C HIS A 204 -3.12 -14.19 3.38
N LEU A 205 -2.76 -13.58 2.25
CA LEU A 205 -3.06 -12.16 2.00
C LEU A 205 -4.58 -11.92 1.86
N ASN A 206 -5.29 -12.74 1.09
CA ASN A 206 -6.75 -12.63 0.97
C ASN A 206 -7.46 -12.78 2.33
N ALA A 207 -7.09 -13.79 3.12
CA ALA A 207 -7.64 -13.99 4.46
C ALA A 207 -7.37 -12.78 5.38
N LEU A 208 -6.15 -12.24 5.34
CA LEU A 208 -5.77 -11.06 6.11
C LEU A 208 -6.56 -9.82 5.66
N ILE A 209 -6.75 -9.62 4.35
CA ILE A 209 -7.58 -8.53 3.80
C ILE A 209 -9.02 -8.64 4.33
N VAL A 210 -9.60 -9.84 4.29
CA VAL A 210 -10.96 -10.08 4.78
C VAL A 210 -11.06 -9.84 6.28
N ILE A 211 -10.12 -10.37 7.08
CA ILE A 211 -10.13 -10.21 8.54
C ILE A 211 -9.96 -8.75 8.93
N ILE A 212 -8.98 -8.04 8.37
CA ILE A 212 -8.73 -6.63 8.70
C ILE A 212 -9.88 -5.77 8.22
N SER A 213 -10.37 -5.95 6.98
CA SER A 213 -11.48 -5.15 6.46
C SER A 213 -12.76 -5.40 7.26
N THR A 214 -13.11 -6.65 7.57
CA THR A 214 -14.31 -6.95 8.37
C THR A 214 -14.16 -6.44 9.79
N GLY A 215 -12.98 -6.62 10.40
CA GLY A 215 -12.65 -6.10 11.73
C GLY A 215 -12.76 -4.57 11.80
N CYS A 216 -12.29 -3.85 10.79
CA CYS A 216 -12.42 -2.40 10.71
C CYS A 216 -13.88 -1.92 10.64
N LEU A 217 -14.77 -2.65 9.97
CA LEU A 217 -16.20 -2.34 9.92
C LEU A 217 -16.87 -2.60 11.26
N ILE A 218 -16.62 -3.76 11.86
CA ILE A 218 -17.18 -4.13 13.17
C ILE A 218 -16.70 -3.12 14.23
N LEU A 219 -15.43 -2.76 14.22
CA LEU A 219 -14.86 -1.76 15.13
C LEU A 219 -15.51 -0.39 14.94
N ALA A 220 -15.78 0.04 13.70
CA ALA A 220 -16.48 1.29 13.43
C ALA A 220 -17.91 1.29 14.00
N VAL A 221 -18.65 0.21 13.80
CA VAL A 221 -20.02 0.05 14.34
C VAL A 221 -19.99 0.00 15.86
N ALA A 222 -19.12 -0.81 16.46
CA ALA A 222 -18.99 -0.92 17.91
C ALA A 222 -18.64 0.43 18.55
N PHE A 223 -17.67 1.15 17.99
CA PHE A 223 -17.29 2.48 18.45
C PHE A 223 -18.47 3.46 18.42
N LEU A 224 -19.27 3.45 17.35
CA LEU A 224 -20.44 4.30 17.25
C LEU A 224 -21.57 3.92 18.21
N LEU A 225 -21.80 2.62 18.43
CA LEU A 225 -22.77 2.17 19.43
C LEU A 225 -22.35 2.59 20.83
N THR A 226 -21.05 2.47 21.16
CA THR A 226 -20.50 2.97 22.42
C THR A 226 -20.72 4.48 22.56
N LEU A 227 -20.42 5.27 21.52
CA LEU A 227 -20.66 6.71 21.55
C LEU A 227 -22.15 7.07 21.71
N SER A 228 -23.03 6.34 21.04
CA SER A 228 -24.48 6.54 21.16
C SER A 228 -25.02 6.19 22.55
N ALA A 229 -24.38 5.27 23.27
CA ALA A 229 -24.76 4.90 24.63
C ALA A 229 -24.20 5.87 25.68
N LEU A 230 -23.01 6.44 25.43
CA LEU A 230 -22.32 7.33 26.37
C LEU A 230 -22.73 8.81 26.27
N LEU A 231 -23.19 9.28 25.10
CA LEU A 231 -23.60 10.67 24.93
C LEU A 231 -25.13 10.81 24.80
N GLU A 232 -25.74 11.46 25.79
CA GLU A 232 -27.14 11.88 25.73
C GLU A 232 -27.32 12.91 24.58
N GLY A 233 -28.21 12.61 23.63
CA GLY A 233 -28.47 13.47 22.45
C GLY A 233 -27.82 13.02 21.14
N PHE A 234 -27.27 11.80 21.06
CA PHE A 234 -26.91 11.18 19.79
C PHE A 234 -28.13 10.46 19.17
N THR A 235 -28.84 11.13 18.26
CA THR A 235 -29.86 10.44 17.45
C THR A 235 -29.19 9.52 16.42
N LEU A 236 -29.80 8.36 16.14
CA LEU A 236 -29.25 7.35 15.22
C LEU A 236 -29.01 7.87 13.78
N TYR A 237 -29.72 8.93 13.38
CA TYR A 237 -29.57 9.55 12.07
C TYR A 237 -28.22 10.23 11.91
N HIS A 238 -27.71 10.92 12.93
CA HIS A 238 -26.38 11.56 12.89
C HIS A 238 -25.25 10.53 12.78
N THR A 239 -25.47 9.32 13.29
CA THR A 239 -24.49 8.23 13.34
C THR A 239 -24.10 7.74 11.94
N THR A 240 -24.97 7.91 10.94
CA THR A 240 -24.72 7.47 9.56
C THR A 240 -23.57 8.24 8.88
N ALA A 241 -23.49 9.57 9.10
CA ALA A 241 -22.41 10.41 8.58
C ALA A 241 -21.05 10.03 9.20
N TYR A 242 -21.03 9.83 10.52
CA TYR A 242 -19.82 9.39 11.23
C TYR A 242 -19.42 7.96 10.87
N LEU A 243 -20.38 7.06 10.62
CA LEU A 243 -20.12 5.70 10.15
C LEU A 243 -19.34 5.71 8.84
N HIS A 244 -19.75 6.56 7.89
CA HIS A 244 -19.04 6.69 6.63
C HIS A 244 -17.58 7.16 6.83
N ILE A 245 -17.37 8.23 7.59
CA ILE A 245 -16.05 8.83 7.79
C ILE A 245 -15.11 7.90 8.56
N ILE A 246 -15.57 7.31 9.66
CA ILE A 246 -14.78 6.40 10.50
C ILE A 246 -14.42 5.14 9.71
N THR A 247 -15.37 4.59 8.96
CA THR A 247 -15.11 3.45 8.07
C THR A 247 -14.03 3.81 7.04
N MET A 248 -14.13 4.98 6.40
CA MET A 248 -13.15 5.45 5.42
C MET A 248 -11.75 5.60 6.02
N ILE A 249 -11.64 6.17 7.22
CA ILE A 249 -10.37 6.29 7.95
C ILE A 249 -9.76 4.92 8.25
N ASN A 250 -10.55 4.01 8.84
CA ASN A 250 -10.10 2.67 9.19
C ASN A 250 -9.66 1.88 7.95
N MET A 251 -10.39 1.99 6.85
CA MET A 251 -10.05 1.34 5.58
C MET A 251 -8.76 1.87 4.97
N ASN A 252 -8.47 3.17 5.07
CA ASN A 252 -7.20 3.73 4.60
C ASN A 252 -6.00 3.20 5.40
N CYS A 253 -6.16 2.98 6.71
CA CYS A 253 -5.14 2.33 7.54
C CYS A 253 -4.93 0.86 7.15
N ALA A 254 -6.02 0.11 6.98
CA ALA A 254 -5.99 -1.27 6.50
C ALA A 254 -5.25 -1.38 5.15
N LEU A 255 -5.57 -0.49 4.20
CA LEU A 255 -4.94 -0.45 2.89
C LEU A 255 -3.42 -0.23 2.98
N TRP A 256 -2.95 0.66 3.87
CA TRP A 256 -1.52 0.86 4.08
C TRP A 256 -0.84 -0.43 4.52
N TYR A 257 -1.40 -1.04 5.56
CA TYR A 257 -0.84 -2.23 6.18
C TYR A 257 -0.76 -3.38 5.18
N ILE A 258 -1.83 -3.61 4.41
CA ILE A 258 -1.89 -4.66 3.39
C ILE A 258 -0.84 -4.44 2.30
N ASN A 259 -0.69 -3.21 1.79
CA ASN A 259 0.32 -2.90 0.76
C ASN A 259 1.75 -3.10 1.28
N CYS A 260 2.05 -2.64 2.49
CA CYS A 260 3.34 -2.87 3.15
C CYS A 260 3.62 -4.37 3.34
N ARG A 261 2.60 -5.14 3.75
CA ARG A 261 2.72 -6.60 3.91
C ARG A 261 2.96 -7.30 2.58
N ALA A 262 2.30 -6.86 1.51
CA ALA A 262 2.51 -7.41 0.17
C ALA A 262 3.95 -7.17 -0.32
N ILE A 263 4.51 -5.97 -0.12
CA ILE A 263 5.91 -5.67 -0.45
C ILE A 263 6.86 -6.52 0.40
N GLY A 264 6.59 -6.68 1.69
CA GLY A 264 7.39 -7.53 2.57
C GLY A 264 7.41 -9.00 2.12
N ASN A 265 6.24 -9.55 1.77
CA ASN A 265 6.12 -10.91 1.25
C ASN A 265 6.83 -11.06 -0.11
N ALA A 266 6.68 -10.09 -1.02
CA ALA A 266 7.35 -10.10 -2.32
C ALA A 266 8.87 -10.05 -2.17
N SER A 267 9.38 -9.17 -1.31
CA SER A 267 10.81 -9.05 -0.99
C SER A 267 11.39 -10.36 -0.48
N LYS A 268 10.68 -11.01 0.46
CA LYS A 268 11.07 -12.32 0.99
C LYS A 268 11.09 -13.39 -0.11
N SER A 269 10.05 -13.45 -0.96
CA SER A 269 9.98 -14.43 -2.05
C SER A 269 11.10 -14.25 -3.09
N VAL A 270 11.48 -13.00 -3.39
CA VAL A 270 12.64 -12.69 -4.23
C VAL A 270 13.95 -13.14 -3.58
N ALA A 271 14.14 -12.85 -2.28
CA ALA A 271 15.34 -13.25 -1.55
C ALA A 271 15.49 -14.78 -1.45
N ASP A 272 14.42 -15.48 -1.09
CA ASP A 272 14.41 -16.94 -0.98
C ASP A 272 14.72 -17.60 -2.34
N SER A 273 14.13 -17.09 -3.42
CA SER A 273 14.40 -17.60 -4.78
C SER A 273 15.82 -17.29 -5.25
N PHE A 274 16.34 -16.12 -4.90
CA PHE A 274 17.73 -15.74 -5.19
C PHE A 274 18.72 -16.65 -4.48
N GLU A 275 18.51 -16.93 -3.19
CA GLU A 275 19.40 -17.79 -2.40
C GLU A 275 19.48 -19.21 -3.01
N VAL A 276 18.33 -19.78 -3.38
CA VAL A 276 18.27 -21.10 -4.04
C VAL A 276 19.00 -21.08 -5.39
N ASP A 277 18.71 -20.09 -6.22
CA ASP A 277 19.29 -20.01 -7.57
C ASP A 277 20.80 -19.71 -7.54
N VAL A 278 21.31 -18.95 -6.58
CA VAL A 278 22.75 -18.68 -6.42
C VAL A 278 23.50 -19.90 -5.92
N LYS A 279 22.91 -20.67 -5.00
CA LYS A 279 23.51 -21.94 -4.53
C LYS A 279 23.63 -22.96 -5.65
N GLN A 280 22.65 -23.01 -6.55
CA GLN A 280 22.62 -23.99 -7.65
C GLN A 280 23.34 -23.51 -8.92
N TYR A 281 23.23 -22.23 -9.24
CA TYR A 281 23.75 -21.60 -10.46
C TYR A 281 24.52 -20.33 -10.07
N CYS A 282 25.71 -20.51 -9.52
CA CYS A 282 26.60 -19.42 -9.15
C CYS A 282 27.19 -18.74 -10.40
N GLY A 283 26.39 -17.85 -11.03
CA GLY A 283 26.73 -17.15 -12.25
C GLY A 283 26.32 -15.68 -12.23
N SER A 284 27.20 -14.80 -12.71
CA SER A 284 26.95 -13.35 -12.81
C SER A 284 25.68 -13.01 -13.60
N TYR A 285 25.29 -13.87 -14.54
CA TYR A 285 24.05 -13.77 -15.30
C TYR A 285 22.80 -13.84 -14.40
N ILE A 286 22.75 -14.77 -13.44
CA ILE A 286 21.62 -14.93 -12.51
C ILE A 286 21.55 -13.73 -11.58
N VAL A 287 22.69 -13.33 -11.01
CA VAL A 287 22.79 -12.15 -10.13
C VAL A 287 22.27 -10.89 -10.83
N LYS A 288 22.61 -10.68 -12.10
CA LYS A 288 22.10 -9.55 -12.90
C LYS A 288 20.57 -9.51 -12.97
N HIS A 289 19.93 -10.65 -13.24
CA HIS A 289 18.47 -10.72 -13.36
C HIS A 289 17.76 -10.47 -12.03
N TYR A 290 18.26 -11.07 -10.94
CA TYR A 290 17.71 -10.81 -9.60
C TYR A 290 17.93 -9.36 -9.13
N ARG A 291 19.03 -8.72 -9.52
CA ARG A 291 19.24 -7.28 -9.28
C ARG A 291 18.17 -6.43 -9.97
N ILE A 292 17.84 -6.72 -11.23
CA ILE A 292 16.77 -6.01 -11.96
C ILE A 292 15.42 -6.20 -11.25
N LEU A 293 15.12 -7.42 -10.81
CA LEU A 293 13.90 -7.73 -10.07
C LEU A 293 13.82 -6.93 -8.75
N TRP A 294 14.92 -6.85 -8.01
CA TRP A 294 15.00 -6.07 -6.78
C TRP A 294 14.82 -4.56 -7.02
N LEU A 295 15.40 -4.03 -8.11
CA LEU A 295 15.21 -2.63 -8.51
C LEU A 295 13.75 -2.35 -8.85
N ASN A 296 13.10 -3.22 -9.62
CA ASN A 296 11.68 -3.08 -9.95
C ASN A 296 10.78 -3.13 -8.70
N LEU A 297 11.10 -3.99 -7.73
CA LEU A 297 10.37 -4.03 -6.46
C LEU A 297 10.57 -2.72 -5.67
N SER A 298 11.78 -2.18 -5.68
CA SER A 298 12.10 -0.91 -5.03
C SER A 298 11.37 0.26 -5.69
N GLU A 299 11.24 0.25 -7.02
CA GLU A 299 10.46 1.22 -7.78
C GLU A 299 8.97 1.15 -7.41
N ILE A 300 8.41 -0.06 -7.24
CA ILE A 300 7.02 -0.23 -6.76
C ILE A 300 6.85 0.35 -5.36
N LEU A 301 7.80 0.12 -4.45
CA LEU A 301 7.76 0.69 -3.10
C LEU A 301 7.80 2.23 -3.14
N GLN A 302 8.64 2.82 -3.99
CA GLN A 302 8.67 4.27 -4.18
C GLN A 302 7.35 4.80 -4.76
N LYS A 303 6.76 4.09 -5.74
CA LYS A 303 5.44 4.44 -6.29
C LYS A 303 4.33 4.33 -5.25
N LEU A 304 4.38 3.35 -4.33
CA LEU A 304 3.47 3.27 -3.20
C LEU A 304 3.60 4.53 -2.31
N GLY A 305 4.84 4.86 -1.93
CA GLY A 305 5.14 6.05 -1.13
C GLY A 305 4.63 7.32 -1.79
N ASN A 306 4.97 7.55 -3.06
CA ASN A 306 4.57 8.76 -3.79
C ASN A 306 3.07 8.84 -4.03
N ALA A 307 2.41 7.73 -4.36
CA ALA A 307 0.96 7.72 -4.54
C ALA A 307 0.28 8.12 -3.22
N TYR A 308 0.59 7.44 -2.12
CA TYR A 308 -0.15 7.68 -0.87
C TYR A 308 0.45 8.71 0.08
N ALA A 309 1.56 9.36 -0.27
CA ALA A 309 2.22 10.37 0.57
C ALA A 309 1.24 11.49 0.95
N ARG A 310 0.45 11.98 -0.02
CA ARG A 310 -0.55 13.02 0.22
C ARG A 310 -1.59 12.55 1.24
N THR A 311 -2.15 11.35 1.03
CA THR A 311 -3.17 10.75 1.89
C THR A 311 -2.70 10.54 3.32
N TYR A 312 -1.55 9.90 3.50
CA TYR A 312 -1.06 9.60 4.84
C TYR A 312 -0.50 10.84 5.54
N SER A 313 0.06 11.81 4.82
CA SER A 313 0.49 13.08 5.41
C SER A 313 -0.70 13.86 5.98
N THR A 314 -1.77 14.03 5.21
CA THR A 314 -3.00 14.69 5.71
C THR A 314 -3.61 13.92 6.88
N TYR A 315 -3.62 12.59 6.80
CA TYR A 315 -4.13 11.74 7.88
C TYR A 315 -3.30 11.86 9.16
N SER A 316 -1.96 11.87 9.07
CA SER A 316 -1.08 12.06 10.22
C SER A 316 -1.29 13.41 10.89
N LEU A 317 -1.44 14.50 10.12
CA LEU A 317 -1.76 15.82 10.66
C LEU A 317 -3.09 15.83 11.40
N PHE A 318 -4.12 15.18 10.83
CA PHE A 318 -5.41 15.02 11.47
C PHE A 318 -5.32 14.25 12.78
N MET A 319 -4.61 13.12 12.80
CA MET A 319 -4.45 12.30 14.01
C MET A 319 -3.66 13.03 15.09
N ILE A 320 -2.57 13.70 14.74
CA ILE A 320 -1.79 14.51 15.69
C ILE A 320 -2.67 15.61 16.28
N THR A 321 -3.42 16.33 15.46
CA THR A 321 -4.31 17.41 15.93
C THR A 321 -5.34 16.88 16.93
N ASN A 322 -6.00 15.74 16.63
CA ASN A 322 -6.98 15.12 17.54
C ASN A 322 -6.34 14.64 18.85
N ILE A 323 -5.16 14.03 18.79
CA ILE A 323 -4.44 13.59 19.99
C ILE A 323 -4.00 14.81 20.82
N THR A 324 -3.46 15.86 20.21
CA THR A 324 -3.05 17.08 20.92
C THR A 324 -4.23 17.76 21.61
N ILE A 325 -5.38 17.84 20.93
CA ILE A 325 -6.66 18.25 21.49
C ILE A 325 -6.93 17.38 22.73
N ALA A 326 -7.11 16.06 22.57
CA ALA A 326 -7.44 15.15 23.66
C ALA A 326 -6.48 15.23 24.87
N VAL A 327 -5.17 15.28 24.60
CA VAL A 327 -4.12 15.35 25.64
C VAL A 327 -4.17 16.69 26.38
N LYS A 328 -4.26 17.82 25.67
CA LYS A 328 -4.35 19.14 26.30
C LYS A 328 -5.58 19.25 27.20
N TYR A 329 -6.69 18.63 26.83
CA TYR A 329 -7.89 18.60 27.67
C TYR A 329 -7.73 17.72 28.91
N HIS A 330 -7.07 16.56 28.80
CA HIS A 330 -6.81 15.70 29.96
C HIS A 330 -5.94 16.42 31.01
N TYR A 331 -4.88 17.11 30.58
CA TYR A 331 -4.03 17.91 31.49
C TYR A 331 -4.76 19.14 32.05
N GLY A 332 -5.67 19.76 31.28
CA GLY A 332 -6.49 20.87 31.76
C GLY A 332 -7.44 20.47 32.89
N ASN A 333 -8.10 19.31 32.77
CA ASN A 333 -8.98 18.78 33.83
C ASN A 333 -8.19 18.39 35.10
N ILE A 334 -6.98 17.84 34.95
CA ILE A 334 -6.11 17.52 36.09
C ILE A 334 -5.67 18.79 36.83
N MET A 335 -5.31 19.88 36.12
CA MET A 335 -4.96 21.13 36.80
C MET A 335 -6.15 21.73 37.53
N VAL A 336 -7.35 21.75 36.95
CA VAL A 336 -8.55 22.27 37.64
C VAL A 336 -8.83 21.46 38.92
N LEU A 337 -8.69 20.12 38.89
CA LEU A 337 -8.83 19.25 40.06
C LEU A 337 -7.72 19.40 41.12
N ILE A 338 -6.56 19.96 40.76
CA ILE A 338 -5.48 20.27 41.71
C ILE A 338 -5.67 21.67 42.33
N TYR A 339 -6.36 22.57 41.64
CA TYR A 339 -6.58 23.96 42.07
C TYR A 339 -7.97 24.24 42.69
N THR A 340 -8.90 23.29 42.64
CA THR A 340 -10.13 23.25 43.47
C THR A 340 -9.99 22.20 44.56
#